data_AF-A0A7C5LAY4-F1
#
_entry.id   AF-A0A7C5LAY4-F1
#
_cell.length_a   1.000
_cell.length_b   1.000
_cell.length_c   1.000
_cell.angle_alpha   90.00
_cell.angle_beta   90.00
_cell.angle_gamma   90.00
#
_symmetry.space_group_name_H-M   'P 1'
#
loop_
_entity.id
_entity.type
_entity.pdbx_description
1 polymer ?
#
loop_
_entity_poly.entity_id
_entity_poly.type
_entity_poly.pdbx_seq_one_letter_code
_entity_poly.pdbx_strand_id
1 'polypeptide(L)'
;MSSVHKITSPEKINVKNLFIAMGLNFSITIAEIIGGLISHSLALISDALHNFSDAVALIITYLAIKLGQRPRTLKYTFGLKRAEIIAAIVNAVSLIIISFFLIKESISRLTKPSPIIGTIMLITATVGFLANISGTFLLKKGSAHNLNLRAAYFHLLSDAFSSIVVIIGAICIILFKIYWIDPILTILISLYILKEAYAIVKEAVDILMMSNVSRINLEEIKEFVEKIPGVINIHHIHLWKMTDNDTHFEAHVEVEDMAVSQTAEIHKTIFDELQKRYAINHVTLQFECQVCEKFDILASS
;
A
#
# COMPACT_ATOMS: atom_id res chain seq x y z
N MET A 1 32.18 17.56 -28.73
CA MET A 1 32.27 18.31 -27.46
C MET A 1 31.24 17.74 -26.51
N SER A 2 31.72 17.35 -25.33
CA SER A 2 31.01 16.63 -24.27
C SER A 2 29.96 17.51 -23.59
N SER A 3 28.72 17.03 -23.52
CA SER A 3 27.74 17.45 -22.51
C SER A 3 27.12 16.20 -21.89
N VAL A 4 27.91 15.52 -21.06
CA VAL A 4 27.42 14.50 -20.15
C VAL A 4 26.48 15.17 -19.16
N HIS A 5 25.19 14.83 -19.24
CA HIS A 5 24.24 15.10 -18.17
C HIS A 5 24.81 14.54 -16.87
N LYS A 6 25.16 15.44 -15.93
CA LYS A 6 25.31 15.11 -14.52
C LYS A 6 23.94 14.66 -14.01
N ILE A 7 23.65 13.37 -14.16
CA ILE A 7 22.66 12.71 -13.31
C ILE A 7 23.27 12.80 -11.91
N THR A 8 22.72 13.67 -11.08
CA THR A 8 23.01 13.69 -9.65
C THR A 8 22.88 12.27 -9.13
N SER A 9 24.00 11.72 -8.65
CA SER A 9 24.04 10.41 -8.01
C SER A 9 22.88 10.32 -7.03
N PRO A 10 22.03 9.27 -7.07
CA PRO A 10 21.00 9.11 -6.04
C PRO A 10 21.72 9.11 -4.70
N GLU A 11 21.38 10.08 -3.85
CA GLU A 11 21.92 10.20 -2.50
C GLU A 11 21.79 8.81 -1.87
N LYS A 12 22.92 8.21 -1.43
CA LYS A 12 22.94 6.83 -0.95
C LYS A 12 21.85 6.70 0.12
N ILE A 13 20.79 5.96 -0.21
CA ILE A 13 19.71 5.61 0.71
C ILE A 13 20.40 5.11 1.97
N ASN A 14 20.22 5.82 3.09
CA ASN A 14 20.81 5.40 4.34
C ASN A 14 19.95 4.25 4.89
N VAL A 15 20.10 3.07 4.29
CA VAL A 15 19.42 1.82 4.66
C VAL A 15 19.56 1.56 6.17
N LYS A 16 20.66 2.01 6.77
CA LYS A 16 20.88 2.00 8.21
C LYS A 16 19.81 2.78 8.98
N ASN A 17 19.38 3.96 8.52
CA ASN A 17 18.33 4.75 9.17
C ASN A 17 16.97 4.07 9.12
N LEU A 18 16.65 3.38 8.02
CA LEU A 18 15.44 2.58 7.90
C LEU A 18 15.46 1.41 8.90
N PHE A 19 16.57 0.67 8.99
CA PHE A 19 16.70 -0.41 9.98
C PHE A 19 16.66 0.09 11.42
N ILE A 20 17.25 1.26 11.71
CA ILE A 20 17.14 1.89 13.03
C ILE A 20 15.67 2.22 13.34
N ALA A 21 14.96 2.83 12.39
CA ALA A 21 13.54 3.15 12.55
C ALA A 21 12.68 1.89 12.77
N MET A 22 12.93 0.81 12.02
CA MET A 22 12.24 -0.47 12.19
C MET A 22 12.53 -1.11 13.56
N GLY A 23 13.81 -1.13 13.99
CA GLY A 23 14.19 -1.67 15.29
C GLY A 23 13.62 -0.86 16.46
N LEU A 24 13.54 0.46 16.28
CA LEU A 24 12.90 1.37 17.23
C LEU A 24 11.39 1.10 17.30
N ASN A 25 10.69 0.99 16.17
CA ASN A 25 9.26 0.66 16.14
C ASN A 25 8.98 -0.67 16.85
N PHE A 26 9.74 -1.71 16.54
CA PHE A 26 9.58 -3.03 17.16
C PHE A 26 9.81 -3.00 18.69
N SER A 27 10.79 -2.21 19.14
CA SER A 27 11.06 -2.06 20.57
C SER A 27 9.92 -1.33 21.30
N ILE A 28 9.36 -0.30 20.66
CA ILE A 28 8.18 0.43 21.18
C ILE A 28 6.98 -0.50 21.25
N THR A 29 6.70 -1.25 20.19
CA THR A 29 5.60 -2.22 20.14
C THR A 29 5.64 -3.17 21.34
N ILE A 30 6.82 -3.72 21.67
CA ILE A 30 6.98 -4.58 22.85
C ILE A 30 6.69 -3.81 24.14
N ALA A 31 7.22 -2.59 24.28
CA ALA A 31 7.00 -1.74 25.44
C ALA A 31 5.52 -1.37 25.61
N GLU A 32 4.78 -1.15 24.52
CA GLU A 32 3.35 -0.84 24.50
C GLU A 32 2.49 -2.06 24.81
N ILE A 33 2.84 -3.25 24.32
CA ILE A 33 2.18 -4.50 24.73
C ILE A 33 2.32 -4.68 26.25
N ILE A 34 3.55 -4.58 26.77
CA ILE A 34 3.81 -4.75 28.21
C ILE A 34 3.09 -3.65 29.01
N GLY A 35 3.23 -2.39 28.59
CA GLY A 35 2.60 -1.25 29.24
C GLY A 35 1.07 -1.31 29.21
N GLY A 36 0.47 -1.74 28.11
CA GLY A 36 -0.97 -1.95 27.95
C GLY A 36 -1.50 -3.06 28.85
N LEU A 37 -0.78 -4.18 28.94
CA LEU A 37 -1.14 -5.29 29.84
C LEU A 37 -1.07 -4.88 31.31
N ILE A 38 0.02 -4.23 31.73
CA ILE A 38 0.21 -3.79 33.13
C ILE A 38 -0.76 -2.67 33.49
N SER A 39 -0.98 -1.70 32.60
CA SER A 39 -1.91 -0.59 32.84
C SER A 39 -3.38 -0.99 32.74
N HIS A 40 -3.66 -2.17 32.18
CA HIS A 40 -4.97 -2.59 31.73
C HIS A 40 -5.59 -1.58 30.74
N SER A 41 -4.81 -0.91 29.89
CA SER A 41 -5.33 -0.01 28.85
C SER A 41 -5.53 -0.75 27.54
N LEU A 42 -6.77 -0.78 27.03
CA LEU A 42 -7.02 -1.34 25.70
C LEU A 42 -6.53 -0.40 24.60
N ALA A 43 -6.48 0.92 24.85
CA ALA A 43 -6.04 1.88 23.84
C ALA A 43 -4.55 1.66 23.53
N LEU A 44 -3.72 1.44 24.56
CA LEU A 44 -2.32 1.04 24.38
C LEU A 44 -2.17 -0.31 23.68
N ILE A 45 -2.99 -1.31 24.04
CA ILE A 45 -2.95 -2.62 23.38
C ILE A 45 -3.34 -2.48 21.90
N SER A 46 -4.31 -1.62 21.57
CA SER A 46 -4.73 -1.35 20.20
C SER A 46 -3.61 -0.76 19.35
N ASP A 47 -2.94 0.27 19.86
CA ASP A 47 -1.80 0.92 19.20
C ASP A 47 -0.66 -0.10 18.99
N ALA A 48 -0.35 -0.88 20.04
CA ALA A 48 0.68 -1.89 19.99
C ALA A 48 0.39 -3.02 18.99
N LEU A 49 -0.85 -3.52 18.95
CA LEU A 49 -1.25 -4.59 18.02
C LEU A 49 -1.24 -4.10 16.57
N HIS A 50 -1.57 -2.84 16.32
CA HIS A 50 -1.44 -2.23 15.01
C HIS A 50 0.04 -2.19 14.55
N ASN A 51 0.92 -1.61 15.38
CA ASN A 51 2.35 -1.52 15.12
C ASN A 51 3.00 -2.90 14.96
N PHE A 52 2.57 -3.88 15.75
CA PHE A 52 3.01 -5.27 15.63
C PHE A 52 2.60 -5.90 14.30
N SER A 53 1.33 -5.73 13.91
CA SER A 53 0.81 -6.27 12.65
C SER A 53 1.59 -5.69 11.47
N ASP A 54 1.92 -4.40 11.50
CA ASP A 54 2.69 -3.75 10.44
C ASP A 54 4.13 -4.26 10.39
N ALA A 55 4.76 -4.49 11.54
CA ALA A 55 6.09 -5.13 11.60
C ALA A 55 6.06 -6.55 10.99
N VAL A 56 5.04 -7.35 11.32
CA VAL A 56 4.83 -8.69 10.73
C VAL A 56 4.56 -8.60 9.23
N ALA A 57 3.73 -7.63 8.80
CA ALA A 57 3.39 -7.40 7.41
C ALA A 57 4.64 -7.10 6.57
N LEU A 58 5.58 -6.31 7.10
CA LEU A 58 6.84 -6.00 6.44
C LEU A 58 7.70 -7.25 6.25
N ILE A 59 7.74 -8.16 7.24
CA ILE A 59 8.46 -9.45 7.13
C ILE A 59 7.80 -10.32 6.05
N ILE A 60 6.47 -10.46 6.07
CA ILE A 60 5.74 -11.26 5.09
C ILE A 60 5.92 -10.66 3.69
N THR A 61 5.84 -9.34 3.56
CA THR A 61 6.04 -8.62 2.29
C THR A 61 7.46 -8.85 1.76
N TYR A 62 8.48 -8.77 2.60
CA TYR A 62 9.85 -9.08 2.21
C TYR A 62 9.98 -10.53 1.69
N LEU A 63 9.36 -11.50 2.38
CA LEU A 63 9.35 -12.89 1.94
C LEU A 63 8.58 -13.06 0.61
N ALA A 64 7.45 -12.36 0.45
CA ALA A 64 6.65 -12.37 -0.76
C ALA A 64 7.39 -11.77 -1.96
N ILE A 65 8.11 -10.65 -1.77
CA ILE A 65 8.99 -10.05 -2.79
C ILE A 65 10.08 -11.04 -3.19
N LYS A 66 10.76 -11.66 -2.20
CA LYS A 66 11.78 -12.69 -2.47
C LYS A 66 11.21 -13.90 -3.21
N LEU A 67 9.96 -14.26 -2.94
CA LEU A 67 9.24 -15.31 -3.66
C LEU A 67 8.89 -14.88 -5.09
N GLY A 68 8.47 -13.63 -5.29
CA GLY A 68 8.16 -13.04 -6.59
C GLY A 68 9.37 -12.87 -7.50
N GLN A 69 10.58 -12.75 -6.94
CA GLN A 69 11.85 -12.74 -7.67
C GLN A 69 12.29 -14.11 -8.19
N ARG A 70 11.60 -15.20 -7.82
CA ARG A 70 11.92 -16.53 -8.36
C ARG A 70 11.71 -16.55 -9.87
N PRO A 71 12.55 -17.31 -10.61
CA PRO A 71 12.36 -17.45 -12.04
C PRO A 71 10.99 -18.05 -12.36
N ARG A 72 10.43 -17.60 -13.49
CA ARG A 72 9.18 -18.14 -14.04
C ARG A 72 9.35 -19.63 -14.30
N THR A 73 8.27 -20.39 -14.12
CA THR A 73 8.23 -21.82 -14.44
C THR A 73 7.12 -22.09 -15.45
N LEU A 74 7.13 -23.26 -16.09
CA LEU A 74 6.03 -23.67 -16.97
C LEU A 74 4.68 -23.70 -16.26
N LYS A 75 4.67 -23.96 -14.95
CA LYS A 75 3.45 -23.92 -14.12
C LYS A 75 3.06 -22.49 -13.74
N TYR A 76 4.03 -21.62 -13.45
CA TYR A 76 3.81 -20.22 -13.07
C TYR A 76 4.45 -19.30 -14.10
N THR A 77 3.75 -19.10 -15.22
CA THR A 77 4.23 -18.37 -16.40
C THR A 77 4.50 -16.89 -16.12
N PHE A 78 3.71 -16.26 -15.26
CA PHE A 78 3.95 -14.91 -14.75
C PHE A 78 4.79 -14.87 -13.47
N GLY A 79 5.23 -16.03 -12.97
CA GLY A 79 5.91 -16.17 -11.69
C GLY A 79 4.97 -16.08 -10.49
N LEU A 80 5.53 -15.86 -9.31
CA LEU A 80 4.79 -15.79 -8.04
C LEU A 80 4.54 -14.35 -7.59
N LYS A 81 4.39 -13.43 -8.55
CA LYS A 81 4.26 -11.99 -8.31
C LYS A 81 3.07 -11.62 -7.43
N ARG A 82 1.92 -12.29 -7.58
CA ARG A 82 0.71 -12.06 -6.77
C ARG A 82 0.83 -12.50 -5.31
N ALA A 83 1.92 -13.16 -4.90
CA ALA A 83 2.14 -13.51 -3.50
C ALA A 83 2.16 -12.26 -2.59
N GLU A 84 2.63 -11.12 -3.11
CA GLU A 84 2.62 -9.83 -2.41
C GLU A 84 1.20 -9.35 -2.12
N ILE A 85 0.31 -9.43 -3.11
CA ILE A 85 -1.11 -9.05 -2.96
C ILE A 85 -1.81 -9.95 -1.93
N ILE A 86 -1.53 -11.26 -1.97
CA ILE A 86 -2.08 -12.21 -1.00
C ILE A 86 -1.60 -11.89 0.41
N ALA A 87 -0.31 -11.57 0.57
CA ALA A 87 0.26 -11.17 1.86
C ALA A 87 -0.43 -9.92 2.42
N ALA A 88 -0.67 -8.90 1.58
CA ALA A 88 -1.36 -7.68 1.98
C ALA A 88 -2.79 -7.97 2.48
N ILE A 89 -3.54 -8.85 1.79
CA ILE A 89 -4.89 -9.26 2.20
C ILE A 89 -4.85 -9.98 3.55
N VAL A 90 -3.93 -10.92 3.74
CA VAL A 90 -3.80 -11.66 5.01
C VAL A 90 -3.53 -10.70 6.18
N ASN A 91 -2.67 -9.71 5.99
CA ASN A 91 -2.42 -8.69 7.01
C ASN A 91 -3.67 -7.85 7.29
N ALA A 92 -4.31 -7.32 6.25
CA ALA A 92 -5.47 -6.46 6.40
C ALA A 92 -6.66 -7.18 7.07
N VAL A 93 -6.91 -8.45 6.72
CA VAL A 93 -7.93 -9.29 7.38
C VAL A 93 -7.58 -9.51 8.85
N SER A 94 -6.30 -9.71 9.17
CA SER A 94 -5.86 -9.87 10.56
C SER A 94 -6.14 -8.61 11.39
N LEU A 95 -5.83 -7.42 10.85
CA LEU A 95 -6.16 -6.14 11.46
C LEU A 95 -7.67 -5.95 11.65
N ILE A 96 -8.50 -6.36 10.68
CA ILE A 96 -9.96 -6.31 10.80
C ILE A 96 -10.44 -7.18 11.97
N ILE A 97 -9.94 -8.41 12.08
CA ILE A 97 -10.30 -9.34 13.17
C ILE A 97 -9.90 -8.76 14.53
N ILE A 98 -8.67 -8.26 14.66
CA ILE A 98 -8.16 -7.64 15.88
C ILE A 98 -9.01 -6.42 16.26
N SER A 99 -9.34 -5.56 15.30
CA SER A 99 -10.14 -4.36 15.55
C SER A 99 -11.55 -4.68 16.03
N PHE A 100 -12.23 -5.67 15.44
CA PHE A 100 -13.54 -6.11 15.93
C PHE A 100 -13.46 -6.71 17.33
N PHE A 101 -12.40 -7.47 17.64
CA PHE A 101 -12.17 -7.99 18.98
C PHE A 101 -11.99 -6.86 20.00
N LEU A 102 -11.19 -5.84 19.70
CA LEU A 102 -10.94 -4.70 20.58
C LEU A 102 -12.19 -3.83 20.76
N ILE A 103 -12.99 -3.62 19.71
CA ILE A 103 -14.27 -2.91 19.81
C ILE A 103 -15.22 -3.67 20.76
N LYS A 104 -15.33 -5.00 20.60
CA LYS A 104 -16.16 -5.83 21.48
C LYS A 104 -15.71 -5.73 22.94
N GLU A 105 -14.41 -5.83 23.20
CA GLU A 105 -13.86 -5.73 24.56
C GLU A 105 -14.04 -4.33 25.14
N SER A 106 -13.92 -3.29 24.32
CA SER A 106 -14.18 -1.90 24.71
C SER A 106 -15.63 -1.66 25.10
N ILE A 107 -16.59 -2.18 24.31
CA ILE A 107 -18.01 -2.11 24.64
C ILE A 107 -18.29 -2.82 25.98
N SER A 108 -17.68 -3.99 26.20
CA SER A 108 -17.76 -4.70 27.48
C SER A 108 -17.29 -3.81 28.64
N ARG A 109 -16.14 -3.15 28.49
CA ARG A 109 -15.57 -2.25 29.50
C ARG A 109 -16.36 -0.96 29.75
N LEU A 110 -17.11 -0.47 28.77
CA LEU A 110 -18.05 0.64 28.99
C LEU A 110 -19.17 0.23 29.95
N THR A 111 -19.62 -1.03 29.88
CA THR A 111 -20.66 -1.55 30.79
C THR A 111 -20.11 -1.99 32.14
N LYS A 112 -18.84 -2.43 32.20
CA LYS A 112 -18.15 -2.85 33.41
C LYS A 112 -16.76 -2.19 33.48
N PRO A 113 -16.68 -0.96 34.00
CA PRO A 113 -15.41 -0.22 34.06
C PRO A 113 -14.37 -0.96 34.88
N SER A 114 -13.19 -1.17 34.31
CA SER A 114 -12.00 -1.62 35.03
C SER A 114 -11.13 -0.43 35.38
N PRO A 115 -10.51 -0.38 36.57
CA PRO A 115 -9.50 0.64 36.86
C PRO A 115 -8.32 0.49 35.89
N ILE A 116 -7.79 1.64 35.47
CA ILE A 116 -6.64 1.74 34.55
C ILE A 116 -5.53 2.48 35.27
N ILE A 117 -4.31 1.94 35.19
CA ILE A 117 -3.13 2.59 35.76
C ILE A 117 -2.66 3.69 34.81
N GLY A 118 -3.34 4.83 34.87
CA GLY A 118 -3.13 5.98 33.97
C GLY A 118 -1.67 6.46 33.93
N THR A 119 -0.91 6.34 35.03
CA THR A 119 0.51 6.72 35.06
C THR A 119 1.36 5.84 34.13
N ILE A 120 1.13 4.53 34.14
CA ILE A 120 1.84 3.60 33.24
C ILE A 120 1.39 3.87 31.81
N MET A 121 0.08 4.08 31.60
CA MET A 121 -0.47 4.43 30.30
C MET A 121 0.21 5.68 29.71
N LEU A 122 0.36 6.73 30.53
CA LEU A 122 0.98 8.00 30.14
C LEU A 122 2.48 7.82 29.82
N ILE A 123 3.24 7.14 30.69
CA ILE A 123 4.68 6.92 30.47
C ILE A 123 4.90 6.16 29.17
N THR A 124 4.17 5.05 28.98
CA THR A 124 4.30 4.21 27.79
C THR A 124 3.94 4.98 26.53
N ALA A 125 2.79 5.67 26.49
CA ALA A 125 2.37 6.45 25.32
C ALA A 125 3.33 7.63 25.04
N THR A 126 3.91 8.23 26.07
CA THR A 126 4.92 9.30 25.90
C THR A 126 6.21 8.76 25.31
N VAL A 127 6.68 7.59 25.75
CA VAL A 127 7.85 6.94 25.17
C VAL A 127 7.61 6.59 23.70
N GLY A 128 6.44 6.00 23.38
CA GLY A 128 6.04 5.72 22.00
C GLY A 128 6.01 6.98 21.14
N PHE A 129 5.35 8.04 21.61
CA PHE A 129 5.32 9.34 20.94
C PHE A 129 6.73 9.90 20.63
N LEU A 130 7.60 9.96 21.64
CA LEU A 130 8.95 10.52 21.49
C LEU A 130 9.78 9.71 20.50
N ALA A 131 9.61 8.39 20.52
CA ALA A 131 10.35 7.50 19.66
C ALA A 131 9.84 7.57 18.21
N ASN A 132 8.52 7.58 17.99
CA ASN A 132 7.91 7.79 16.67
C ASN A 132 8.33 9.14 16.07
N ILE A 133 8.26 10.23 16.84
CA ILE A 133 8.75 11.55 16.41
C ILE A 133 10.24 11.55 16.09
N SER A 134 11.05 10.87 16.90
CA SER A 134 12.50 10.75 16.65
C SER A 134 12.77 10.01 15.33
N GLY A 135 12.03 8.92 15.06
CA GLY A 135 12.07 8.20 13.79
C GLY A 135 11.62 9.07 12.61
N THR A 136 10.53 9.81 12.76
CA THR A 136 10.05 10.80 11.77
C THR A 136 11.13 11.82 11.43
N PHE A 137 11.80 12.41 12.44
CA PHE A 137 12.89 13.36 12.19
C PHE A 137 14.11 12.71 11.53
N LEU A 138 14.45 11.47 11.89
CA LEU A 138 15.53 10.70 11.28
C LEU A 138 15.30 10.46 9.78
N LEU A 139 14.03 10.25 9.38
CA LEU A 139 13.65 9.97 8.00
C LEU A 139 13.33 11.23 7.16
N LYS A 140 13.15 12.40 7.80
CA LYS A 140 12.70 13.64 7.15
C LYS A 140 13.51 14.07 5.93
N LYS A 141 14.85 13.95 5.98
CA LYS A 141 15.70 14.34 4.83
C LYS A 141 15.58 13.33 3.68
N GLY A 142 15.52 12.04 4.00
CA GLY A 142 15.42 10.98 3.00
C GLY A 142 14.05 10.87 2.35
N SER A 143 12.98 11.29 3.04
CA SER A 143 11.61 11.26 2.49
C SER A 143 11.38 12.23 1.33
N ALA A 144 12.20 13.27 1.19
CA ALA A 144 12.11 14.21 0.06
C ALA A 144 12.51 13.57 -1.28
N HIS A 145 13.34 12.53 -1.25
CA HIS A 145 13.98 11.97 -2.43
C HIS A 145 13.63 10.49 -2.69
N ASN A 146 12.90 9.84 -1.78
CA ASN A 146 12.57 8.43 -1.90
C ASN A 146 11.14 8.14 -1.43
N LEU A 147 10.32 7.54 -2.30
CA LEU A 147 8.92 7.23 -2.02
C LEU A 147 8.75 6.25 -0.85
N ASN A 148 9.61 5.24 -0.73
CA ASN A 148 9.53 4.27 0.37
C ASN A 148 9.89 4.92 1.71
N LEU A 149 10.90 5.80 1.75
CA LEU A 149 11.21 6.58 2.95
C LEU A 149 10.13 7.60 3.27
N ARG A 150 9.46 8.14 2.25
CA ARG A 150 8.31 9.03 2.41
C ARG A 150 7.13 8.29 3.03
N ALA A 151 6.81 7.09 2.56
CA ALA A 151 5.79 6.24 3.14
C ALA A 151 6.09 5.94 4.63
N ALA A 152 7.30 5.48 4.93
CA ALA A 152 7.73 5.22 6.32
C ALA A 152 7.69 6.47 7.21
N TYR A 153 8.07 7.64 6.66
CA TYR A 153 7.99 8.93 7.36
C TYR A 153 6.54 9.28 7.75
N PHE A 154 5.59 9.13 6.82
CA PHE A 154 4.19 9.44 7.08
C PHE A 154 3.54 8.44 8.03
N HIS A 155 3.94 7.17 7.98
CA HIS A 155 3.50 6.15 8.92
C HIS A 155 3.91 6.49 10.35
N LEU A 156 5.21 6.69 10.62
CA LEU A 156 5.70 7.08 11.96
C LEU A 156 5.09 8.40 12.46
N LEU A 157 4.83 9.35 11.54
CA LEU A 157 4.18 10.60 11.88
C LEU A 157 2.71 10.37 12.29
N SER A 158 1.99 9.49 11.59
CA SER A 158 0.62 9.09 11.94
C SER A 158 0.58 8.43 13.31
N ASP A 159 1.51 7.52 13.61
CA ASP A 159 1.57 6.83 14.90
C ASP A 159 1.88 7.81 16.03
N ALA A 160 2.76 8.78 15.80
CA ALA A 160 2.98 9.87 16.75
C ALA A 160 1.68 10.65 17.05
N PHE A 161 0.85 10.94 16.04
CA PHE A 161 -0.46 11.57 16.28
C PHE A 161 -1.42 10.66 17.04
N SER A 162 -1.43 9.34 16.76
CA SER A 162 -2.19 8.35 17.54
C SER A 162 -1.78 8.38 19.02
N SER A 163 -0.48 8.37 19.31
CA SER A 163 0.04 8.42 20.68
C SER A 163 -0.39 9.69 21.43
N ILE A 164 -0.54 10.84 20.76
CA ILE A 164 -1.05 12.07 21.40
C ILE A 164 -2.47 11.87 21.94
N VAL A 165 -3.34 11.20 21.17
CA VAL A 165 -4.71 10.89 21.60
C VAL A 165 -4.71 10.04 22.86
N VAL A 166 -3.82 9.03 22.92
CA VAL A 166 -3.64 8.15 24.09
C VAL A 166 -3.08 8.94 25.29
N ILE A 167 -2.09 9.82 25.08
CA ILE A 167 -1.51 10.69 26.13
C ILE A 167 -2.59 11.59 26.75
N ILE A 168 -3.41 12.25 25.93
CA ILE A 168 -4.51 13.10 26.42
C ILE A 168 -5.48 12.26 27.26
N GLY A 169 -5.83 11.06 26.79
CA GLY A 169 -6.68 10.13 27.54
C GLY A 169 -6.08 9.74 28.89
N ALA A 170 -4.78 9.43 28.92
CA ALA A 170 -4.07 9.06 30.14
C ALA A 170 -4.05 10.21 31.16
N ILE A 171 -3.81 11.45 30.72
CA ILE A 171 -3.88 12.65 31.57
C ILE A 171 -5.29 12.80 32.16
N CYS A 172 -6.34 12.65 31.35
CA CYS A 172 -7.72 12.71 31.83
C CYS A 172 -8.03 11.62 32.86
N ILE A 173 -7.56 10.39 32.66
CA ILE A 173 -7.72 9.28 33.61
C ILE A 173 -6.99 9.58 34.93
N ILE A 174 -5.78 10.13 34.88
CA ILE A 174 -5.00 10.46 36.08
C ILE A 174 -5.71 11.53 36.92
N LEU A 175 -6.12 12.63 36.28
CA LEU A 175 -6.67 13.81 36.94
C LEU A 175 -8.12 13.62 37.39
N PHE A 176 -8.96 13.03 36.55
CA PHE A 176 -10.41 12.97 36.77
C PHE A 176 -10.93 11.57 37.11
N LYS A 177 -10.08 10.53 37.08
CA LYS A 177 -10.46 9.12 37.35
C LYS A 177 -11.59 8.60 36.45
N ILE A 178 -11.69 9.13 35.24
CA ILE A 178 -12.70 8.75 34.24
C ILE A 178 -12.21 7.61 33.35
N TYR A 179 -12.34 6.38 33.83
CA TYR A 179 -11.82 5.18 33.16
C TYR A 179 -12.53 4.81 31.85
N TRP A 180 -13.74 5.31 31.61
CA TRP A 180 -14.49 5.05 30.38
C TRP A 180 -13.85 5.71 29.13
N ILE A 181 -12.91 6.63 29.31
CA ILE A 181 -12.18 7.25 28.20
C ILE A 181 -11.39 6.21 27.39
N ASP A 182 -10.70 5.28 28.06
CA ASP A 182 -9.85 4.30 27.37
C ASP A 182 -10.64 3.38 26.42
N PRO A 183 -11.80 2.81 26.80
CA PRO A 183 -12.67 2.13 25.85
C PRO A 183 -13.11 2.98 24.66
N ILE A 184 -13.41 4.28 24.87
CA ILE A 184 -13.78 5.16 23.75
C ILE A 184 -12.59 5.39 22.83
N LEU A 185 -11.41 5.67 23.37
CA LEU A 185 -10.19 5.82 22.57
C LEU A 185 -9.89 4.55 21.79
N THR A 186 -10.03 3.39 22.42
CA THR A 186 -9.85 2.09 21.77
C THR A 186 -10.80 1.90 20.60
N ILE A 187 -12.09 2.25 20.76
CA ILE A 187 -13.07 2.19 19.68
C ILE A 187 -12.69 3.13 18.54
N LEU A 188 -12.30 4.37 18.86
CA LEU A 188 -11.90 5.36 17.83
C LEU A 188 -10.66 4.88 17.04
N ILE A 189 -9.63 4.40 17.74
CA ILE A 189 -8.42 3.85 17.11
C ILE A 189 -8.77 2.62 16.27
N SER A 190 -9.60 1.70 16.78
CA SER A 190 -10.03 0.50 16.06
C SER A 190 -10.84 0.83 14.80
N LEU A 191 -11.71 1.86 14.84
CA LEU A 191 -12.45 2.32 13.67
C LEU A 191 -11.54 2.95 12.61
N TYR A 192 -10.51 3.67 13.04
CA TYR A 192 -9.48 4.18 12.15
C TYR A 192 -8.71 3.03 11.47
N ILE A 193 -8.24 2.05 12.24
CA ILE A 193 -7.56 0.86 11.70
C ILE A 193 -8.47 0.10 10.72
N LEU A 194 -9.76 -0.07 11.03
CA LEU A 194 -10.72 -0.71 10.12
C LEU A 194 -10.85 0.00 8.78
N LYS A 195 -10.85 1.34 8.79
CA LYS A 195 -10.91 2.14 7.56
C LYS A 195 -9.67 1.91 6.69
N GLU A 196 -8.49 1.93 7.28
CA GLU A 196 -7.22 1.69 6.57
C GLU A 196 -7.16 0.24 6.04
N ALA A 197 -7.51 -0.74 6.87
CA ALA A 197 -7.54 -2.15 6.47
C ALA A 197 -8.56 -2.40 5.34
N TYR A 198 -9.73 -1.76 5.38
CA TYR A 198 -10.71 -1.86 4.30
C TYR A 198 -10.18 -1.30 2.97
N ALA A 199 -9.48 -0.17 3.01
CA ALA A 199 -8.86 0.41 1.81
C ALA A 199 -7.86 -0.57 1.17
N ILE A 200 -7.01 -1.20 1.99
CA ILE A 200 -6.04 -2.21 1.53
C ILE A 200 -6.75 -3.44 0.94
N VAL A 201 -7.77 -3.97 1.62
CA VAL A 201 -8.55 -5.11 1.10
C VAL A 201 -9.19 -4.76 -0.24
N LYS A 202 -9.81 -3.58 -0.35
CA LYS A 202 -10.45 -3.14 -1.58
C LYS A 202 -9.45 -3.06 -2.73
N GLU A 203 -8.31 -2.40 -2.53
CA GLU A 203 -7.28 -2.28 -3.56
C GLU A 203 -6.73 -3.66 -3.98
N ALA A 204 -6.44 -4.53 -3.01
CA ALA A 204 -5.94 -5.87 -3.29
C ALA A 204 -6.98 -6.74 -4.03
N VAL A 205 -8.26 -6.65 -3.68
CA VAL A 205 -9.35 -7.31 -4.40
C VAL A 205 -9.47 -6.75 -5.82
N ASP A 206 -9.39 -5.43 -6.00
CA ASP A 206 -9.44 -4.82 -7.34
C ASP A 206 -8.28 -5.33 -8.23
N ILE A 207 -7.07 -5.48 -7.66
CA ILE A 207 -5.91 -6.08 -8.36
C ILE A 207 -6.19 -7.55 -8.72
N LEU A 208 -6.74 -8.34 -7.79
CA LEU A 208 -7.07 -9.75 -8.05
C LEU A 208 -8.17 -9.91 -9.11
N MET A 209 -9.13 -8.98 -9.13
CA MET A 209 -10.21 -8.89 -10.10
C MET A 209 -9.77 -8.28 -11.45
N MET A 210 -8.47 -8.02 -11.61
CA MET A 210 -7.88 -7.48 -12.86
C MET A 210 -8.47 -6.13 -13.27
N SER A 211 -8.79 -5.30 -12.28
CA SER A 211 -9.38 -3.97 -12.50
C SER A 211 -8.36 -2.95 -13.00
N ASN A 212 -8.86 -1.89 -13.64
CA ASN A 212 -8.11 -0.65 -13.94
C ASN A 212 -7.93 0.21 -12.67
N VAL A 213 -7.20 -0.33 -11.69
CA VAL A 213 -6.94 0.33 -10.39
C VAL A 213 -6.19 1.65 -10.57
N SER A 214 -5.32 1.72 -11.59
CA SER A 214 -4.56 2.91 -11.93
C SER A 214 -5.42 4.05 -12.47
N ARG A 215 -6.72 3.82 -12.71
CA ARG A 215 -7.69 4.79 -13.26
C ARG A 215 -7.18 5.43 -14.55
N ILE A 216 -6.50 4.64 -15.38
CA ILE A 216 -6.00 5.08 -16.68
C ILE A 216 -7.21 5.29 -17.59
N ASN A 217 -7.26 6.44 -18.26
CA ASN A 217 -8.31 6.76 -19.20
C ASN A 217 -8.08 5.95 -20.50
N LEU A 218 -8.96 4.97 -20.77
CA LEU A 218 -8.81 4.10 -21.93
C LEU A 218 -9.20 4.82 -23.23
N GLU A 219 -10.10 5.79 -23.15
CA GLU A 219 -10.48 6.66 -24.26
C GLU A 219 -9.29 7.51 -24.72
N GLU A 220 -8.48 8.02 -23.79
CA GLU A 220 -7.25 8.76 -24.10
C GLU A 220 -6.22 7.89 -24.82
N ILE A 221 -6.08 6.62 -24.44
CA ILE A 221 -5.24 5.65 -25.13
C ILE A 221 -5.78 5.41 -26.54
N LYS A 222 -7.09 5.18 -26.67
CA LYS A 222 -7.74 4.96 -27.97
C LYS A 222 -7.51 6.12 -28.93
N GLU A 223 -7.79 7.34 -28.49
CA GLU A 223 -7.58 8.55 -29.29
C GLU A 223 -6.13 8.74 -29.72
N PHE A 224 -5.17 8.35 -28.88
CA PHE A 224 -3.75 8.40 -29.25
C PHE A 224 -3.42 7.37 -30.32
N VAL A 225 -3.82 6.10 -30.12
CA VAL A 225 -3.49 5.00 -31.02
C VAL A 225 -4.11 5.20 -32.41
N GLU A 226 -5.35 5.70 -32.48
CA GLU A 226 -6.04 5.98 -33.75
C GLU A 226 -5.45 7.17 -34.54
N LYS A 227 -4.61 8.00 -33.90
CA LYS A 227 -3.89 9.07 -34.61
C LYS A 227 -2.63 8.56 -35.32
N ILE A 228 -2.22 7.31 -35.09
CA ILE A 228 -1.04 6.74 -35.73
C ILE A 228 -1.38 6.36 -37.18
N PRO A 229 -0.61 6.83 -38.18
CA PRO A 229 -0.86 6.50 -39.58
C PRO A 229 -0.93 4.98 -39.82
N GLY A 230 -1.93 4.55 -40.58
CA GLY A 230 -2.17 3.13 -40.89
C GLY A 230 -2.98 2.38 -39.83
N VAL A 231 -3.27 2.98 -38.67
CA VAL A 231 -4.21 2.44 -37.68
C VAL A 231 -5.62 2.92 -38.01
N ILE A 232 -6.56 1.99 -38.12
CA ILE A 232 -7.98 2.26 -38.33
C ILE A 232 -8.67 2.38 -36.97
N ASN A 233 -8.34 1.49 -36.04
CA ASN A 233 -9.04 1.37 -34.75
C ASN A 233 -8.21 0.60 -33.71
N ILE A 234 -8.47 0.83 -32.42
CA ILE A 234 -8.11 -0.05 -31.32
C ILE A 234 -9.36 -0.43 -30.50
N HIS A 235 -9.51 -1.72 -30.24
CA HIS A 235 -10.67 -2.29 -29.55
C HIS A 235 -10.25 -3.50 -28.70
N HIS A 236 -11.22 -4.08 -27.97
CA HIS A 236 -10.99 -5.24 -27.09
C HIS A 236 -9.82 -4.99 -26.10
N ILE A 237 -9.80 -3.79 -25.51
CA ILE A 237 -8.75 -3.37 -24.59
C ILE A 237 -8.99 -4.03 -23.23
N HIS A 238 -8.00 -4.77 -22.72
CA HIS A 238 -7.94 -5.16 -21.31
C HIS A 238 -6.69 -4.57 -20.67
N LEU A 239 -6.89 -3.94 -19.52
CA LEU A 239 -5.84 -3.30 -18.75
C LEU A 239 -5.99 -3.77 -17.31
N TRP A 240 -4.94 -4.39 -16.77
CA TRP A 240 -4.94 -4.85 -15.39
C TRP A 240 -3.61 -4.66 -14.71
N LYS A 241 -3.65 -4.63 -13.38
CA LYS A 241 -2.47 -4.56 -12.54
C LYS A 241 -2.10 -5.97 -12.07
N MET A 242 -0.84 -6.37 -12.23
CA MET A 242 -0.32 -7.66 -11.74
C MET A 242 0.29 -7.52 -10.35
N THR A 243 1.01 -6.42 -10.11
CA THR A 243 1.54 -5.96 -8.82
C THR A 243 1.56 -4.44 -8.80
N ASP A 244 1.93 -3.82 -7.68
CA ASP A 244 1.95 -2.36 -7.53
C ASP A 244 2.74 -1.61 -8.60
N ASN A 245 3.73 -2.26 -9.22
CA ASN A 245 4.62 -1.70 -10.23
C ASN A 245 4.56 -2.40 -11.59
N ASP A 246 3.61 -3.31 -11.81
CA ASP A 246 3.52 -4.11 -13.04
C ASP A 246 2.10 -4.03 -13.60
N THR A 247 1.92 -3.18 -14.62
CA THR A 247 0.65 -2.97 -15.32
C THR A 247 0.72 -3.62 -16.70
N HIS A 248 -0.29 -4.42 -17.00
CA HIS A 248 -0.41 -5.21 -18.22
C HIS A 248 -1.54 -4.65 -19.07
N PHE A 249 -1.31 -4.64 -20.39
CA PHE A 249 -2.23 -4.13 -21.38
C PHE A 249 -2.30 -5.11 -22.55
N GLU A 250 -3.50 -5.46 -22.97
CA GLU A 250 -3.75 -6.18 -24.20
C GLU A 250 -4.83 -5.47 -25.00
N ALA A 251 -4.69 -5.49 -26.32
CA ALA A 251 -5.67 -4.89 -27.22
C ALA A 251 -5.55 -5.46 -28.62
N HIS A 252 -6.61 -5.30 -29.39
CA HIS A 252 -6.62 -5.53 -30.82
C HIS A 252 -6.46 -4.20 -31.54
N VAL A 253 -5.54 -4.13 -32.49
CA VAL A 253 -5.24 -2.94 -33.30
C VAL A 253 -5.56 -3.27 -34.75
N GLU A 254 -6.64 -2.68 -35.25
CA GLU A 254 -7.02 -2.78 -36.65
C GLU A 254 -6.18 -1.82 -37.47
N VAL A 255 -5.59 -2.34 -38.54
CA VAL A 255 -4.72 -1.60 -39.45
C VAL A 255 -5.19 -1.73 -40.89
N GLU A 256 -4.73 -0.82 -41.73
CA GLU A 256 -4.88 -0.94 -43.19
C GLU A 256 -4.22 -2.23 -43.71
N ASP A 257 -4.60 -2.68 -44.92
CA ASP A 257 -4.00 -3.87 -45.53
C ASP A 257 -2.51 -3.65 -45.78
N MET A 258 -1.70 -4.27 -44.93
CA MET A 258 -0.26 -4.07 -44.86
C MET A 258 0.45 -5.36 -44.47
N ALA A 259 1.75 -5.45 -44.79
CA ALA A 259 2.54 -6.60 -44.39
C ALA A 259 2.73 -6.61 -42.86
N VAL A 260 2.70 -7.79 -42.23
CA VAL A 260 2.92 -7.94 -40.78
C VAL A 260 4.26 -7.34 -40.32
N SER A 261 5.28 -7.30 -41.19
CA SER A 261 6.55 -6.64 -40.87
C SER A 261 6.43 -5.13 -40.66
N GLN A 262 5.44 -4.47 -41.27
CA GLN A 262 5.20 -3.03 -41.17
C GLN A 262 4.52 -2.65 -39.86
N THR A 263 3.75 -3.57 -39.24
CA THR A 263 3.10 -3.31 -37.95
C THR A 263 4.09 -3.18 -36.79
N ALA A 264 5.35 -3.59 -36.97
CA ALA A 264 6.40 -3.47 -35.96
C ALA A 264 6.70 -2.01 -35.57
N GLU A 265 6.63 -1.07 -36.52
CA GLU A 265 6.83 0.36 -36.23
C GLU A 265 5.64 0.95 -35.45
N ILE A 266 4.42 0.56 -35.81
CA ILE A 266 3.19 0.92 -35.09
C ILE A 266 3.26 0.37 -33.67
N HIS A 267 3.58 -0.92 -33.50
CA HIS A 267 3.74 -1.56 -32.19
C HIS A 267 4.72 -0.80 -31.32
N LYS A 268 5.91 -0.47 -31.84
CA LYS A 268 6.94 0.25 -31.08
C LYS A 268 6.45 1.63 -30.64
N THR A 269 5.75 2.35 -31.52
CA THR A 269 5.20 3.67 -31.22
C THR A 269 4.16 3.61 -30.09
N ILE A 270 3.23 2.65 -30.18
CA ILE A 270 2.23 2.42 -29.14
C ILE A 270 2.90 2.03 -27.82
N PHE A 271 3.81 1.03 -27.86
CA PHE A 271 4.53 0.56 -26.68
C PHE A 271 5.29 1.68 -25.96
N ASP A 272 6.04 2.49 -26.69
CA ASP A 272 6.85 3.57 -26.11
C ASP A 272 5.98 4.62 -25.41
N GLU A 273 4.80 4.96 -25.98
CA GLU A 273 3.87 5.90 -25.35
C GLU A 273 3.21 5.28 -24.10
N LEU A 274 2.73 4.04 -24.20
CA LEU A 274 2.12 3.32 -23.09
C LEU A 274 3.09 3.21 -21.89
N GLN A 275 4.36 2.94 -22.17
CA GLN A 275 5.39 2.87 -21.14
C GLN A 275 5.72 4.24 -20.54
N LYS A 276 5.92 5.28 -21.37
CA LYS A 276 6.38 6.61 -20.90
C LYS A 276 5.29 7.36 -20.14
N ARG A 277 4.05 7.34 -20.65
CA ARG A 277 2.96 8.16 -20.13
C ARG A 277 2.15 7.46 -19.05
N TYR A 278 1.94 6.16 -19.20
CA TYR A 278 1.04 5.40 -18.32
C TYR A 278 1.76 4.34 -17.47
N ALA A 279 3.09 4.23 -17.59
CA ALA A 279 3.91 3.24 -16.89
C ALA A 279 3.43 1.79 -17.11
N ILE A 280 2.88 1.49 -18.28
CA ILE A 280 2.47 0.13 -18.68
C ILE A 280 3.73 -0.64 -19.11
N ASN A 281 3.97 -1.79 -18.50
CA ASN A 281 5.25 -2.49 -18.56
C ASN A 281 5.17 -3.79 -19.40
N HIS A 282 3.96 -4.30 -19.60
CA HIS A 282 3.71 -5.51 -20.38
C HIS A 282 2.58 -5.23 -21.35
N VAL A 283 2.86 -5.33 -22.65
CA VAL A 283 1.93 -4.99 -23.72
C VAL A 283 1.87 -6.15 -24.70
N THR A 284 0.65 -6.58 -25.02
CA THR A 284 0.38 -7.53 -26.11
C THR A 284 -0.60 -6.88 -27.07
N LEU A 285 -0.18 -6.64 -28.31
CA LEU A 285 -1.05 -6.09 -29.35
C LEU A 285 -1.29 -7.16 -30.43
N GLN A 286 -2.56 -7.45 -30.68
CA GLN A 286 -2.97 -8.27 -31.81
C GLN A 286 -3.31 -7.36 -32.99
N PHE A 287 -2.54 -7.45 -34.07
CA PHE A 287 -2.81 -6.67 -35.29
C PHE A 287 -3.78 -7.41 -36.20
N GLU A 288 -4.79 -6.70 -36.70
CA GLU A 288 -5.89 -7.24 -37.51
C GLU A 288 -6.14 -6.38 -38.76
N CYS A 289 -6.71 -6.98 -39.79
CA CYS A 289 -7.07 -6.29 -41.04
C CYS A 289 -8.44 -6.80 -41.51
N GLN A 290 -9.45 -5.91 -41.58
CA GLN A 290 -10.81 -6.19 -42.07
C GLN A 290 -11.58 -7.29 -41.31
N VAL A 291 -11.40 -7.41 -39.99
CA VAL A 291 -11.94 -8.54 -39.20
C VAL A 291 -13.19 -8.18 -38.38
N CYS A 292 -13.39 -6.92 -37.97
CA CYS A 292 -14.41 -6.57 -36.99
C CYS A 292 -15.49 -5.62 -37.50
N GLU A 293 -16.77 -6.00 -37.32
CA GLU A 293 -17.94 -5.17 -37.63
C GLU A 293 -18.39 -4.28 -36.43
N LYS A 294 -17.83 -4.49 -35.23
CA LYS A 294 -18.16 -3.75 -34.00
C LYS A 294 -16.90 -3.26 -33.30
N PHE A 295 -16.96 -2.01 -32.81
CA PHE A 295 -15.81 -1.24 -32.35
C PHE A 295 -15.92 -0.80 -30.89
N ASP A 296 -16.41 -1.68 -30.02
CA ASP A 296 -16.47 -1.39 -28.59
C ASP A 296 -15.07 -1.42 -27.97
N ILE A 297 -14.78 -0.44 -27.11
CA ILE A 297 -13.47 -0.29 -26.44
C ILE A 297 -13.16 -1.53 -25.59
N LEU A 298 -14.19 -2.08 -24.95
CA LEU A 298 -14.12 -3.30 -24.16
C LEU A 298 -14.71 -4.47 -24.93
N ALA A 299 -14.22 -5.67 -24.66
CA ALA A 299 -14.81 -6.91 -25.18
C ALA A 299 -16.29 -6.99 -24.79
N SER A 300 -17.20 -7.13 -25.77
CA SER A 300 -18.56 -7.59 -25.49
C SER A 300 -18.51 -9.10 -25.19
N SER A 301 -18.92 -9.49 -23.99
CA SER A 301 -19.05 -10.90 -23.57
C SER A 301 -19.98 -11.70 -24.46
#